data_AF-A0A4Y2WHS8-F1
#
_entry.id   AF-A0A4Y2WHS8-F1
#
_cell.length_a   1.000
_cell.length_b   1.000
_cell.length_c   1.000
_cell.angle_alpha   90.00
_cell.angle_beta   90.00
_cell.angle_gamma   90.00
#
_symmetry.space_group_name_H-M   'P 1'
#
loop_
_entity.id
_entity.type
_entity.pdbx_description
1 polymer ?
#
loop_
_entity_poly.entity_id
_entity_poly.type
_entity_poly.pdbx_seq_one_letter_code
_entity_poly.pdbx_strand_id
1 'polypeptide(L)'
;MCRPRHLTAVQNDEVRGHGPFPFYLHRFKRIDSPLCVCGQVGDADHYTFDCSLTKDFHLLKPADANKKMWFKNLLNNRQAIGKLSESFRISNELCDSLTRTGDF
;
A
#
# COMPACT_ATOMS: atom_id res chain seq x y z
N MET A 1 -6.35 -20.20 -14.99
CA MET A 1 -5.37 -20.78 -14.04
C MET A 1 -4.22 -19.80 -13.85
N CYS A 2 -4.31 -18.87 -12.89
CA CYS A 2 -3.18 -17.99 -12.57
C CYS A 2 -2.31 -18.67 -11.52
N ARG A 3 -1.03 -18.88 -11.84
CA ARG A 3 -0.04 -19.47 -10.94
C ARG A 3 0.15 -18.57 -9.69
N PRO A 4 0.47 -19.15 -8.52
CA PRO A 4 0.83 -18.37 -7.34
C PRO A 4 2.04 -17.51 -7.68
N ARG A 5 1.93 -16.19 -7.54
CA ARG A 5 3.11 -15.30 -7.63
C ARG A 5 4.00 -15.66 -6.44
N HIS A 6 5.20 -16.17 -6.73
CA HIS A 6 6.22 -16.45 -5.73
C HIS A 6 6.45 -15.21 -4.86
N LEU A 7 6.53 -15.43 -3.54
CA LEU A 7 6.77 -14.44 -2.48
C LEU A 7 7.89 -13.42 -2.80
N THR A 8 8.86 -13.78 -3.65
CA THR A 8 10.00 -12.94 -4.04
C THR A 8 9.65 -11.72 -4.89
N ALA A 9 8.50 -11.72 -5.58
CA ALA A 9 8.04 -10.57 -6.36
C ALA A 9 7.42 -9.46 -5.48
N VAL A 10 6.76 -9.85 -4.38
CA VAL A 10 6.07 -8.93 -3.46
C VAL A 10 7.06 -7.96 -2.80
N GLN A 11 8.24 -8.45 -2.39
CA GLN A 11 9.29 -7.60 -1.80
C GLN A 11 9.87 -6.53 -2.75
N ASN A 12 9.82 -6.72 -4.07
CA ASN A 12 10.40 -5.77 -5.03
C ASN A 12 9.44 -4.63 -5.42
N ASP A 13 8.13 -4.86 -5.33
CA ASP A 13 7.10 -3.90 -5.71
C ASP A 13 6.77 -2.89 -4.60
N GLU A 14 6.95 -3.27 -3.32
CA GLU A 14 6.75 -2.39 -2.16
C GLU A 14 7.65 -1.14 -2.20
N VAL A 15 8.89 -1.28 -2.67
CA VAL A 15 9.89 -0.19 -2.68
C VAL A 15 9.69 0.79 -3.85
N ARG A 16 9.02 0.37 -4.93
CA ARG A 16 8.84 1.19 -6.16
C ARG A 16 7.48 1.88 -6.26
N GLY A 17 6.63 1.78 -5.24
CA GLY A 17 5.27 2.33 -5.26
C GLY A 17 4.28 1.48 -6.08
N HIS A 18 4.67 0.26 -6.44
CA HIS A 18 3.83 -0.71 -7.17
C HIS A 18 3.22 -1.76 -6.24
N GLY A 19 3.15 -1.44 -4.94
CA GLY A 19 2.63 -2.33 -3.91
C GLY A 19 1.18 -2.78 -4.15
N PRO A 20 0.73 -3.80 -3.39
CA PRO A 20 -0.61 -4.36 -3.45
C PRO A 20 -1.64 -3.40 -2.85
N PHE A 21 -1.91 -2.32 -3.57
CA PHE A 21 -2.92 -1.31 -3.23
C PHE A 21 -4.17 -1.52 -4.06
N PRO A 22 -5.38 -1.36 -3.48
CA PRO A 22 -6.63 -1.51 -4.21
C PRO A 22 -6.67 -0.71 -5.52
N PHE A 23 -6.23 0.56 -5.50
CA PHE A 23 -6.17 1.41 -6.68
C PHE A 23 -5.30 0.80 -7.80
N TYR A 24 -4.13 0.27 -7.45
CA TYR A 24 -3.21 -0.33 -8.42
C TYR A 24 -3.77 -1.65 -8.97
N LEU A 25 -4.32 -2.52 -8.12
CA LEU A 25 -4.90 -3.80 -8.54
C LEU A 25 -6.14 -3.63 -9.42
N HIS A 26 -7.00 -2.66 -9.11
CA HIS A 26 -8.17 -2.32 -9.92
C HIS A 26 -7.76 -1.83 -11.32
N ARG A 27 -6.68 -1.03 -11.43
CA ARG A 27 -6.13 -0.59 -12.73
C ARG A 27 -5.79 -1.77 -13.66
N PHE A 28 -5.35 -2.89 -13.11
CA PHE A 28 -5.07 -4.12 -13.86
C PHE A 28 -6.22 -5.13 -13.86
N LYS A 29 -7.44 -4.70 -13.47
CA LYS A 29 -8.66 -5.52 -13.46
C LYS A 29 -8.51 -6.81 -12.63
N ARG A 30 -7.74 -6.73 -11.53
CA ARG A 30 -7.56 -7.86 -10.60
C ARG A 30 -8.57 -7.87 -9.45
N ILE A 31 -9.16 -6.72 -9.16
CA ILE A 31 -10.25 -6.52 -8.20
C ILE A 31 -11.24 -5.52 -8.80
N ASP A 32 -12.49 -5.55 -8.34
CA ASP A 32 -13.59 -4.78 -8.95
C ASP A 32 -13.69 -3.34 -8.47
N SER A 33 -13.06 -2.99 -7.35
CA SER A 33 -13.12 -1.65 -6.77
C SER A 33 -11.74 -1.11 -6.41
N PRO A 34 -11.42 0.16 -6.73
CA PRO A 34 -10.17 0.80 -6.31
C PRO A 34 -10.22 1.30 -4.85
N LEU A 35 -11.33 1.12 -4.15
CA LEU A 35 -11.57 1.70 -2.84
C LEU A 35 -10.99 0.82 -1.71
N CYS A 36 -10.47 1.48 -0.68
CA CYS A 36 -10.23 0.88 0.62
C CYS A 36 -11.57 0.58 1.32
N VAL A 37 -11.56 -0.31 2.31
CA VAL A 37 -12.73 -0.63 3.16
C VAL A 37 -13.27 0.61 3.88
N CYS A 38 -12.45 1.63 4.11
CA CYS A 38 -12.90 2.91 4.67
C CYS A 38 -13.66 3.82 3.66
N GLY A 39 -13.81 3.40 2.40
CA GLY A 39 -14.55 4.11 1.35
C GLY A 39 -13.75 5.14 0.56
N GLN A 40 -12.48 5.39 0.90
CA GLN A 40 -11.58 6.25 0.13
C GLN A 40 -10.77 5.47 -0.92
N VAL A 41 -10.14 6.15 -1.87
CA VAL A 41 -9.25 5.52 -2.86
C VAL A 41 -8.09 4.83 -2.13
N GLY A 42 -7.94 3.52 -2.33
CA GLY A 42 -6.90 2.73 -1.69
C GLY A 42 -5.59 2.83 -2.46
N ASP A 43 -4.94 3.99 -2.45
CA ASP A 43 -3.58 4.17 -2.97
C ASP A 43 -2.53 4.22 -1.85
N ALA A 44 -1.25 4.29 -2.21
CA ALA A 44 -0.15 4.27 -1.24
C ALA A 44 -0.21 5.48 -0.29
N ASP A 45 -0.55 6.66 -0.78
CA ASP A 45 -0.62 7.89 0.01
C ASP A 45 -1.72 7.75 1.07
N HIS A 46 -2.89 7.24 0.68
CA HIS A 46 -3.98 6.98 1.60
C HIS A 46 -3.55 6.06 2.76
N TYR A 47 -2.94 4.91 2.48
CA TYR A 47 -2.48 4.00 3.55
C TYR A 47 -1.34 4.58 4.39
N THR A 48 -0.53 5.48 3.83
CA THR A 48 0.62 6.06 4.52
C THR A 48 0.24 7.23 5.42
N PHE A 49 -0.79 8.00 5.06
CA PHE A 49 -1.08 9.29 5.69
C PHE A 49 -2.48 9.42 6.28
N ASP A 50 -3.49 8.74 5.71
CA ASP A 50 -4.89 9.12 5.90
C ASP A 50 -5.83 7.95 6.30
N CYS A 51 -5.43 6.70 6.08
CA CYS A 51 -6.29 5.53 6.25
C CYS A 51 -6.59 5.23 7.72
N SER A 52 -7.87 5.07 8.05
CA SER A 52 -8.29 4.72 9.42
C SER A 52 -7.76 3.37 9.90
N LEU A 53 -7.45 2.45 8.98
CA LEU A 53 -6.91 1.12 9.29
C LEU A 53 -5.44 1.14 9.68
N THR A 54 -4.71 2.19 9.30
CA THR A 54 -3.26 2.34 9.54
C THR A 54 -2.96 3.52 10.46
N LYS A 55 -3.95 4.00 11.22
CA LYS A 55 -3.86 5.21 12.04
C LYS A 55 -2.64 5.24 12.96
N ASP A 56 -2.28 4.11 13.55
CA ASP A 56 -1.12 4.00 14.46
C ASP A 56 0.23 4.07 13.73
N PHE A 57 0.20 3.84 12.41
CA PHE A 57 1.37 3.78 11.52
C PHE A 57 1.46 4.97 10.56
N HIS A 58 0.59 5.97 10.71
CA HIS A 58 0.65 7.16 9.87
C HIS A 58 2.02 7.84 9.96
N LEU A 59 2.49 8.24 8.79
CA LEU A 59 3.60 9.15 8.64
C LEU A 59 3.09 10.57 8.45
N LEU A 60 3.96 11.55 8.65
CA LEU A 60 3.63 12.93 8.34
C LEU A 60 3.73 13.15 6.83
N LYS A 61 2.65 13.65 6.24
CA LYS A 61 2.60 14.00 4.81
C LYS A 61 3.64 15.09 4.51
N PRO A 62 4.54 14.89 3.54
CA PRO A 62 5.51 15.92 3.18
C PRO A 62 4.84 17.10 2.49
N ALA A 63 5.34 18.30 2.74
CA ALA A 63 5.09 19.44 1.85
C ALA A 63 5.72 19.16 0.47
N ASP A 64 5.03 19.56 -0.61
CA ASP A 64 5.47 19.27 -1.98
C ASP A 64 6.90 19.74 -2.27
N ALA A 65 7.25 20.94 -1.80
CA ALA A 65 8.59 21.51 -1.93
C ALA A 65 9.69 20.65 -1.26
N ASN A 66 9.34 19.86 -0.24
CA ASN A 66 10.28 19.12 0.60
C ASN A 66 10.24 17.60 0.39
N LYS A 67 9.44 17.09 -0.56
CA LYS A 67 9.27 15.64 -0.82
C LYS A 67 10.60 14.90 -0.91
N LYS A 68 11.56 15.41 -1.69
CA LYS A 68 12.86 14.77 -1.88
C LYS A 68 13.65 14.59 -0.57
N MET A 69 13.64 15.61 0.29
CA MET A 69 14.32 15.55 1.58
C MET A 69 13.58 14.64 2.56
N TRP A 70 12.25 14.69 2.55
CA TRP A 70 11.41 13.80 3.35
C TRP A 70 11.68 12.33 3.02
N PHE A 71 11.75 11.95 1.73
CA PHE A 71 12.08 10.58 1.33
C PHE A 71 13.47 10.15 1.81
N LYS A 72 14.47 11.04 1.73
CA LYS A 72 15.81 10.74 2.29
C LYS A 72 15.74 10.48 3.80
N ASN A 73 14.99 11.29 4.54
CA ASN A 73 14.85 11.12 5.99
C ASN A 73 14.05 9.86 6.35
N LEU A 74 13.01 9.54 5.58
CA LEU A 74 12.25 8.31 5.69
C LEU A 74 13.17 7.10 5.59
N LEU A 75 13.99 7.02 4.54
CA LEU A 75 14.91 5.89 4.29
C LEU A 75 16.00 5.75 5.37
N ASN A 76 16.35 6.86 6.05
CA ASN A 76 17.32 6.85 7.15
C ASN A 76 16.69 6.61 8.53
N ASN A 77 15.36 6.59 8.63
CA ASN A 77 14.65 6.42 9.89
C ASN A 77 13.98 5.03 9.96
N ARG A 78 14.59 4.12 10.73
CA ARG A 78 14.11 2.74 10.93
C ARG A 78 12.68 2.67 11.47
N GLN A 79 12.28 3.58 12.36
CA GLN A 79 10.92 3.60 12.90
C GLN A 79 9.91 4.00 11.81
N ALA A 80 10.25 5.01 11.00
CA ALA A 80 9.39 5.45 9.91
C ALA A 80 9.26 4.37 8.81
N ILE A 81 10.35 3.65 8.51
CA ILE A 81 10.30 2.47 7.63
C ILE A 81 9.40 1.38 8.21
N GLY A 82 9.50 1.09 9.52
CA GLY A 82 8.64 0.10 10.17
C GLY A 82 7.15 0.45 10.05
N LYS A 83 6.81 1.73 10.26
CA LYS A 83 5.44 2.24 10.07
C LYS A 83 4.95 2.11 8.62
N LEU A 84 5.80 2.44 7.65
CA LEU A 84 5.47 2.29 6.23
C LEU A 84 5.24 0.81 5.87
N SER A 85 6.14 -0.06 6.31
CA SER A 85 6.06 -1.50 6.11
C SER A 85 4.74 -2.07 6.64
N GLU A 86 4.34 -1.63 7.83
CA GLU A 86 3.11 -2.10 8.46
C GLU A 86 1.86 -1.61 7.73
N SER A 87 1.88 -0.36 7.27
CA SER A 87 0.79 0.20 6.45
C SER A 87 0.61 -0.59 5.15
N PHE A 88 1.72 -1.00 4.51
CA PHE A 88 1.70 -1.78 3.28
C PHE A 88 1.27 -3.22 3.51
N ARG A 89 1.69 -3.84 4.63
CA ARG A 89 1.24 -5.17 5.06
C ARG A 89 -0.29 -5.22 5.17
N ILE A 90 -0.89 -4.25 5.86
CA ILE A 90 -2.35 -4.14 6.02
C ILE A 90 -3.04 -4.00 4.65
N SER A 91 -2.52 -3.16 3.75
CA SER A 91 -3.07 -3.05 2.39
C SER A 91 -3.00 -4.38 1.63
N ASN A 92 -1.89 -5.11 1.75
CA ASN A 92 -1.73 -6.40 1.07
C ASN A 92 -2.77 -7.42 1.56
N GLU A 93 -2.95 -7.54 2.88
CA GLU A 93 -3.91 -8.49 3.47
C GLU A 93 -5.35 -8.22 3.04
N LEU A 94 -5.72 -6.95 2.91
CA LEU A 94 -7.01 -6.54 2.38
C LEU A 94 -7.15 -6.94 0.90
N CYS A 95 -6.14 -6.64 0.08
CA CYS A 95 -6.13 -6.99 -1.34
C CYS A 95 -6.19 -8.49 -1.59
N ASP A 96 -5.48 -9.30 -0.79
CA ASP A 96 -5.49 -10.76 -0.87
C ASP A 96 -6.87 -11.33 -0.49
N SER A 97 -7.58 -10.67 0.43
CA SER A 97 -8.94 -11.05 0.81
C SER A 97 -9.97 -10.69 -0.27
N LEU A 98 -9.81 -9.53 -0.92
CA LEU A 98 -10.64 -9.11 -2.05
C LEU A 98 -10.41 -9.98 -3.29
N THR A 99 -9.17 -10.42 -3.53
CA THR A 99 -8.85 -11.28 -4.68
C THR A 99 -9.41 -12.70 -4.50
N ARG A 100 -9.50 -13.22 -3.27
CA ARG A 100 -10.06 -14.55 -2.97
C ARG A 100 -11.59 -14.60 -2.98
N THR A 101 -12.26 -13.46 -2.89
CA THR A 101 -13.73 -13.36 -2.89
C THR A 101 -14.33 -13.14 -4.29
N GLY A 102 -13.49 -12.86 -5.28
CA GLY A 102 -13.88 -12.69 -6.69
C GLY A 102 -13.92 -13.98 -7.52
N ASP A 103 -13.80 -15.16 -6.90
CA ASP A 103 -14.00 -16.45 -7.56
C ASP A 103 -15.50 -16.82 -7.55
N PHE A 104 -16.28 -16.22 -8.46
CA PHE A 104 -17.60 -16.71 -8.87
C PHE A 104 -17.71 -16.79 -10.39
#